data_AF-A0A1R4KBQ5-F1
#
_entry.id   AF-A0A1R4KBQ5-F1
#
_cell.length_a   1.000
_cell.length_b   1.000
_cell.length_c   1.000
_cell.angle_alpha   90.00
_cell.angle_beta   90.00
_cell.angle_gamma   90.00
#
_symmetry.space_group_name_H-M   'P 1'
#
loop_
_entity.id
_entity.type
_entity.pdbx_description
1 polymer ?
#
loop_
_entity_poly.entity_id
_entity_poly.type
_entity_poly.pdbx_seq_one_letter_code
_entity_poly.pdbx_strand_id
1 'polypeptide(L)'
;MPTTNLEKLHQIMSGAMVDLEILTPTASKRVKTEFIGLLENRFIILNYPSSKCLPTASDYLHDGVMVVVRALIEGSGGQVIAFRQQIMSVASHPARLLFINYPKQVQLFDLRSQTRIPTLLSAKLKLSDDRILDGVIKDISLTGIKFDLKDKTQAENIKGMQCSIILDSSNRQAKDFKGEVCSVKEHAQGAYCGIKLLASEEEMKSFMGDHFIDPSILESETE
;
A
#
# COMPACT_ATOMS: atom_id res chain seq x y z
N MET A 1 -2.96 -25.31 -15.08
CA MET A 1 -3.71 -24.31 -15.87
C MET A 1 -3.35 -22.94 -15.33
N PRO A 2 -2.99 -21.94 -16.13
CA PRO A 2 -2.78 -20.59 -15.62
C PRO A 2 -4.12 -20.11 -15.03
N THR A 3 -4.14 -19.88 -13.72
CA THR A 3 -5.27 -19.27 -13.02
C THR A 3 -5.42 -17.86 -13.58
N THR A 4 -6.51 -17.63 -14.33
CA THR A 4 -6.74 -16.35 -15.00
C THR A 4 -7.14 -15.26 -14.02
N ASN A 5 -7.61 -15.62 -12.81
CA ASN A 5 -7.97 -14.76 -11.68
C ASN A 5 -8.92 -13.59 -12.04
N LEU A 6 -9.67 -13.70 -13.14
CA LEU A 6 -10.47 -12.60 -13.68
C LEU A 6 -11.59 -12.18 -12.73
N GLU A 7 -12.11 -13.13 -11.94
CA GLU A 7 -13.12 -12.89 -10.92
C GLU A 7 -12.67 -11.84 -9.88
N LYS A 8 -11.36 -11.70 -9.66
CA LYS A 8 -10.79 -10.70 -8.73
C LYS A 8 -10.95 -9.27 -9.23
N LEU A 9 -11.23 -9.03 -10.52
CA LEU A 9 -11.52 -7.68 -11.02
C LEU A 9 -12.79 -7.08 -10.39
N HIS A 10 -13.75 -7.93 -10.00
CA HIS A 10 -14.97 -7.49 -9.32
C HIS A 10 -14.74 -7.05 -7.87
N GLN A 11 -13.55 -7.30 -7.32
CA GLN A 11 -13.16 -6.87 -5.97
C GLN A 11 -12.51 -5.47 -5.97
N ILE A 12 -12.34 -4.86 -7.14
CA ILE A 12 -11.95 -3.45 -7.25
C ILE A 12 -13.22 -2.61 -7.06
N MET A 13 -13.28 -1.82 -5.99
CA MET A 13 -14.41 -0.93 -5.76
C MET A 13 -14.44 0.21 -6.77
N SER A 14 -15.63 0.55 -7.26
CA SER A 14 -15.86 1.83 -7.93
C SER A 14 -15.44 2.99 -7.04
N GLY A 15 -14.72 3.94 -7.60
CA GLY A 15 -14.09 5.05 -6.86
C GLY A 15 -12.71 4.74 -6.29
N ALA A 16 -12.23 3.49 -6.36
CA ALA A 16 -10.90 3.14 -5.88
C ALA A 16 -9.80 3.81 -6.72
N MET A 17 -8.75 4.26 -6.04
CA MET A 17 -7.56 4.78 -6.70
C MET A 17 -6.72 3.65 -7.29
N VAL A 18 -6.41 3.74 -8.58
CA VAL A 18 -5.58 2.80 -9.33
C VAL A 18 -4.31 3.49 -9.84
N ASP A 19 -3.23 2.72 -9.92
CA ASP A 19 -1.98 3.14 -10.56
C ASP A 19 -2.03 2.72 -12.04
N LEU A 20 -1.91 3.71 -12.92
CA LEU A 20 -1.88 3.55 -14.36
C LEU A 20 -0.46 3.87 -14.85
N GLU A 21 0.24 2.85 -15.32
CA GLU A 21 1.54 2.99 -15.95
C GLU A 21 1.38 3.01 -17.47
N ILE A 22 1.60 4.17 -18.06
CA ILE A 22 1.53 4.41 -19.49
C ILE A 22 2.86 4.02 -20.11
N LEU A 23 2.84 3.10 -21.07
CA LEU A 23 4.04 2.61 -21.73
C LEU A 23 4.25 3.38 -23.02
N THR A 24 5.34 4.13 -23.12
CA THR A 24 5.78 4.80 -24.34
C THR A 24 6.97 4.05 -24.94
N PRO A 25 7.35 4.31 -26.21
CA PRO A 25 8.50 3.64 -26.83
C PRO A 25 9.82 3.87 -26.09
N THR A 26 9.97 5.00 -25.40
CA THR A 26 11.23 5.42 -24.77
C THR A 26 11.22 5.35 -23.25
N ALA A 27 10.05 5.33 -22.61
CA ALA A 27 9.91 5.33 -21.16
C ALA A 27 8.55 4.77 -20.70
N SER A 28 8.36 4.64 -19.39
CA SER A 28 7.02 4.51 -18.80
C SER A 28 6.72 5.69 -17.89
N LYS A 29 5.44 6.04 -17.80
CA LYS A 29 4.96 7.13 -16.93
C LYS A 29 3.83 6.63 -16.05
N ARG A 30 3.99 6.76 -14.73
CA ARG A 30 2.98 6.34 -13.76
C ARG A 30 2.14 7.52 -13.31
N VAL A 31 0.83 7.33 -13.33
CA VAL A 31 -0.16 8.29 -12.84
C VAL A 31 -1.20 7.57 -12.02
N LYS A 32 -1.79 8.27 -11.05
CA LYS A 32 -2.94 7.75 -10.32
C LYS A 32 -4.23 8.23 -10.98
N THR A 33 -5.19 7.33 -11.09
CA THR A 33 -6.54 7.65 -11.53
C THR A 33 -7.56 6.81 -10.76
N GLU A 34 -8.83 6.98 -11.06
CA GLU A 34 -9.94 6.33 -10.38
C GLU A 34 -10.52 5.21 -11.25
N PHE A 35 -10.82 4.08 -10.63
CA PHE A 35 -11.58 3.01 -11.26
C PHE A 35 -13.07 3.35 -11.22
N ILE A 36 -13.73 3.38 -12.39
CA ILE A 36 -15.16 3.70 -12.48
C ILE A 36 -15.98 2.40 -12.46
N GLY A 37 -15.56 1.41 -13.25
CA GLY A 37 -16.25 0.14 -13.35
C GLY A 37 -15.74 -0.70 -14.51
N LEU A 38 -16.43 -1.80 -14.77
CA LEU A 38 -16.12 -2.69 -15.88
C LEU A 38 -17.39 -3.24 -16.51
N LEU A 39 -17.22 -3.70 -17.74
CA LEU A 39 -18.22 -4.45 -18.47
C LEU A 39 -17.54 -5.74 -18.91
N GLU A 40 -17.95 -6.84 -18.31
CA GLU A 40 -17.31 -8.15 -18.48
C GLU A 40 -17.09 -8.48 -19.95
N ASN A 41 -15.88 -8.98 -20.24
CA ASN A 41 -15.44 -9.38 -21.57
C ASN A 41 -15.49 -8.28 -22.65
N ARG A 42 -15.79 -7.02 -22.27
CA ARG A 42 -15.80 -5.88 -23.19
C ARG A 42 -14.69 -4.90 -22.83
N PHE A 43 -14.81 -4.19 -21.70
CA PHE A 43 -13.85 -3.16 -21.33
C PHE A 43 -13.87 -2.83 -19.84
N ILE A 44 -12.81 -2.17 -19.40
CA ILE A 44 -12.69 -1.53 -18.10
C ILE A 44 -12.72 -0.01 -18.30
N ILE A 45 -13.42 0.70 -17.42
CA ILE A 45 -13.54 2.16 -17.45
C ILE A 45 -12.70 2.74 -16.31
N LEU A 46 -11.76 3.60 -16.65
CA LEU A 46 -11.04 4.44 -15.70
C LEU A 46 -11.38 5.91 -15.94
N ASN A 47 -11.28 6.71 -14.88
CA ASN A 47 -11.32 8.16 -15.03
C ASN A 47 -10.08 8.63 -15.80
N TYR A 48 -10.17 9.77 -16.49
CA TYR A 48 -9.00 10.37 -17.10
C TYR A 48 -8.12 11.03 -16.03
N PRO A 49 -6.81 10.73 -15.93
CA PRO A 49 -5.95 11.27 -14.88
C PRO A 49 -5.90 12.81 -14.92
N SER A 50 -5.85 13.44 -13.74
CA SER A 50 -5.86 14.91 -13.67
C SER A 50 -4.66 15.54 -14.41
N SER A 51 -4.88 16.73 -14.99
CA SER A 51 -3.84 17.49 -15.70
C SER A 51 -2.63 17.84 -14.82
N LYS A 52 -2.81 17.93 -13.50
CA LYS A 52 -1.70 18.13 -12.54
C LYS A 52 -0.75 16.94 -12.49
N CYS A 53 -1.24 15.73 -12.75
CA CYS A 53 -0.46 14.49 -12.76
C CYS A 53 0.14 14.17 -14.14
N LEU A 54 -0.29 14.88 -15.19
CA LEU A 54 0.16 14.73 -16.56
C LEU A 54 0.83 16.03 -17.04
N PRO A 55 2.16 16.20 -16.91
CA PRO A 55 2.84 17.37 -17.47
C PRO A 55 2.59 17.52 -18.97
N THR A 56 2.26 18.75 -19.34
CA THR A 56 1.77 19.22 -20.64
C THR A 56 2.80 19.07 -21.76
N ALA A 57 2.44 18.35 -22.83
CA ALA A 57 2.89 18.58 -24.22
C ALA A 57 2.53 17.42 -25.17
N SER A 58 2.20 16.22 -24.66
CA SER A 58 1.70 15.12 -25.48
C SER A 58 0.57 14.39 -24.76
N ASP A 59 -0.52 14.12 -25.50
CA ASP A 59 -1.60 13.27 -25.01
C ASP A 59 -1.11 11.81 -25.07
N TYR A 60 -0.42 11.39 -24.00
CA TYR A 60 0.07 10.02 -23.85
C TYR A 60 -1.05 8.99 -23.78
N LEU A 61 -2.30 9.41 -23.68
CA LEU A 61 -3.46 8.56 -23.48
C LEU A 61 -4.37 8.69 -24.69
N HIS A 62 -4.06 7.91 -25.72
CA HIS A 62 -4.87 7.76 -26.92
C HIS A 62 -5.06 6.29 -27.25
N ASP A 63 -5.97 6.03 -28.17
CA ASP A 63 -6.29 4.71 -28.70
C ASP A 63 -5.02 3.99 -29.16
N GLY A 64 -4.83 2.73 -28.76
CA GLY A 64 -3.62 2.00 -29.12
C GLY A 64 -2.53 1.98 -28.06
N VAL A 65 -2.54 2.90 -27.09
CA VAL A 65 -1.49 2.97 -26.09
C VAL A 65 -1.56 1.78 -25.13
N MET A 66 -0.41 1.15 -24.90
CA MET A 66 -0.28 0.08 -23.92
C MET A 66 -0.14 0.65 -22.52
N VAL A 67 -0.92 0.10 -21.59
CA VAL A 67 -0.90 0.50 -20.19
C VAL A 67 -0.79 -0.72 -19.28
N VAL A 68 -0.22 -0.53 -18.10
CA VAL A 68 -0.31 -1.48 -16.99
C VAL A 68 -1.16 -0.85 -15.90
N VAL A 69 -2.25 -1.52 -15.53
CA VAL A 69 -3.14 -1.09 -14.45
C VAL A 69 -2.79 -1.90 -13.21
N ARG A 70 -2.66 -1.23 -12.08
CA ARG A 70 -2.52 -1.85 -10.76
C ARG A 70 -3.56 -1.29 -9.81
N ALA A 71 -4.34 -2.17 -9.20
CA ALA A 71 -5.37 -1.81 -8.24
C ALA A 71 -5.21 -2.61 -6.96
N LEU A 72 -5.51 -1.98 -5.83
CA LEU A 72 -5.67 -2.70 -4.57
C LEU A 72 -7.06 -3.35 -4.57
N ILE A 73 -7.13 -4.61 -4.17
CA ILE A 73 -8.41 -5.29 -3.92
C ILE A 73 -8.72 -5.27 -2.43
N GLU A 74 -9.97 -4.96 -2.11
CA GLU A 74 -10.44 -4.92 -0.71
C GLU A 74 -10.73 -6.33 -0.18
N GLY A 75 -10.64 -6.49 1.14
CA GLY A 75 -10.99 -7.76 1.82
C GLY A 75 -9.97 -8.88 1.69
N SER A 76 -8.86 -8.71 0.97
CA SER A 76 -7.91 -9.79 0.67
C SER A 76 -6.52 -9.59 1.26
N GLY A 77 -6.40 -9.01 2.46
CA GLY A 77 -5.11 -8.82 3.15
C GLY A 77 -4.16 -7.80 2.48
N GLY A 78 -4.68 -6.98 1.56
CA GLY A 78 -3.87 -6.04 0.79
C GLY A 78 -3.20 -6.69 -0.43
N GLN A 79 -3.97 -7.42 -1.25
CA GLN A 79 -3.48 -7.87 -2.54
C GLN A 79 -3.63 -6.77 -3.59
N VAL A 80 -2.71 -6.77 -4.56
CA VAL A 80 -2.71 -5.93 -5.74
C VAL A 80 -3.00 -6.80 -6.95
N ILE A 81 -4.01 -6.43 -7.71
CA ILE A 81 -4.24 -6.98 -9.03
C ILE A 81 -3.50 -6.12 -10.06
N ALA A 82 -2.81 -6.76 -11.00
CA ALA A 82 -2.14 -6.08 -12.10
C ALA A 82 -2.40 -6.75 -13.44
N PHE A 83 -2.58 -5.93 -14.48
CA PHE A 83 -2.74 -6.42 -15.84
C PHE A 83 -2.22 -5.40 -16.85
N ARG A 84 -1.76 -5.90 -17.99
CA ARG A 84 -1.28 -5.10 -19.11
C ARG A 84 -2.29 -5.16 -20.24
N GLN A 85 -2.83 -4.01 -20.64
CA GLN A 85 -3.85 -3.92 -21.68
C GLN A 85 -3.66 -2.67 -22.53
N GLN A 86 -4.36 -2.64 -23.67
CA GLN A 86 -4.35 -1.51 -24.60
C GLN A 86 -5.57 -0.62 -24.36
N ILE A 87 -5.39 0.70 -24.43
CA ILE A 87 -6.48 1.68 -24.48
C ILE A 87 -7.28 1.45 -25.76
N MET A 88 -8.57 1.22 -25.60
CA MET A 88 -9.53 1.10 -26.69
C MET A 88 -9.91 2.47 -27.23
N SER A 89 -10.31 3.37 -26.34
CA SER A 89 -10.72 4.72 -26.69
C SER A 89 -10.68 5.66 -25.49
N VAL A 90 -10.69 6.96 -25.79
CA VAL A 90 -10.88 8.02 -24.79
C VAL A 90 -12.18 8.78 -25.09
N ALA A 91 -13.18 8.61 -24.24
CA ALA A 91 -14.40 9.43 -24.33
C ALA A 91 -14.12 10.83 -23.80
N SER A 92 -14.75 11.84 -24.38
CA SER A 92 -14.60 13.25 -23.97
C SER A 92 -15.90 13.91 -23.50
N HIS A 93 -17.05 13.26 -23.68
CA HIS A 93 -18.36 13.74 -23.27
C HIS A 93 -19.17 12.58 -22.66
N PRO A 94 -19.94 12.78 -21.56
CA PRO A 94 -20.06 14.02 -20.78
C PRO A 94 -18.84 14.31 -19.89
N ALA A 95 -17.93 13.34 -19.74
CA ALA A 95 -16.68 13.48 -19.00
C ALA A 95 -15.54 12.73 -19.73
N ARG A 96 -14.29 13.08 -19.42
CA ARG A 96 -13.13 12.37 -19.98
C ARG A 96 -12.94 11.02 -19.28
N LEU A 97 -13.08 9.92 -20.02
CA LEU A 97 -12.95 8.55 -19.50
C LEU A 97 -12.05 7.72 -20.41
N LEU A 98 -11.29 6.82 -19.82
CA LEU A 98 -10.46 5.85 -20.52
C LEU A 98 -11.19 4.51 -20.60
N PHE A 99 -11.35 3.98 -21.81
CA PHE A 99 -11.83 2.62 -22.05
C PHE A 99 -10.65 1.73 -22.36
N ILE A 100 -10.44 0.69 -21.58
CA ILE A 100 -9.32 -0.24 -21.69
C ILE A 100 -9.86 -1.62 -22.03
N ASN A 101 -9.18 -2.33 -22.93
CA ASN A 101 -9.56 -3.69 -23.30
C ASN A 101 -9.65 -4.59 -22.07
N TYR A 102 -10.70 -5.43 -22.01
CA TYR A 102 -10.84 -6.40 -20.93
C TYR A 102 -9.68 -7.41 -20.94
N PRO A 103 -8.99 -7.64 -19.81
CA PRO A 103 -7.86 -8.56 -19.77
C PRO A 103 -8.29 -10.01 -19.88
N LYS A 104 -7.45 -10.85 -20.50
CA LYS A 104 -7.65 -12.31 -20.55
C LYS A 104 -7.10 -13.03 -19.32
N GLN A 105 -6.19 -12.39 -18.61
CA GLN A 105 -5.56 -12.88 -17.39
C GLN A 105 -5.10 -11.70 -16.55
N VAL A 106 -5.12 -11.87 -15.23
CA VAL A 106 -4.60 -10.87 -14.29
C VAL A 106 -3.61 -11.52 -13.34
N GLN A 107 -2.62 -10.75 -12.93
CA GLN A 107 -1.63 -11.16 -11.94
C GLN A 107 -2.06 -10.66 -10.57
N LEU A 108 -1.91 -11.52 -9.56
CA LEU A 108 -2.11 -11.17 -8.16
C LEU A 108 -0.76 -11.07 -7.47
N PHE A 109 -0.58 -10.00 -6.71
CA PHE A 109 0.59 -9.76 -5.89
C PHE A 109 0.13 -9.47 -4.47
N ASP A 110 0.65 -10.17 -3.48
CA ASP A 110 0.51 -9.69 -2.11
C ASP A 110 1.32 -8.39 -1.98
N LEU A 111 0.70 -7.29 -1.50
CA LEU A 111 1.39 -6.01 -1.33
C LEU A 111 2.54 -6.14 -0.31
N ARG A 112 2.48 -7.15 0.55
CA ARG A 112 3.43 -7.41 1.61
C ARG A 112 3.80 -8.88 1.60
N SER A 113 5.08 -9.16 1.78
CA SER A 113 5.58 -10.52 2.02
C SER A 113 5.05 -11.14 3.32
N GLN A 114 4.55 -10.32 4.25
CA GLN A 114 4.09 -10.73 5.58
C GLN A 114 2.85 -9.94 6.01
N THR A 115 1.94 -10.65 6.65
CA THR A 115 0.72 -10.07 7.27
C THR A 115 1.09 -9.08 8.36
N ARG A 116 0.37 -7.97 8.41
CA ARG A 116 0.48 -6.97 9.48
C ARG A 116 -0.68 -7.11 10.45
N ILE A 117 -0.37 -7.24 11.74
CA ILE A 117 -1.35 -7.31 12.82
C ILE A 117 -1.66 -5.87 13.27
N PRO A 118 -2.92 -5.42 13.19
CA PRO A 118 -3.34 -4.14 13.76
C PRO A 118 -3.14 -4.12 15.28
N THR A 119 -2.65 -3.02 15.83
CA THR A 119 -2.31 -2.90 17.24
C THR A 119 -2.39 -1.46 17.75
N LEU A 120 -2.31 -1.28 19.07
CA LEU A 120 -2.32 0.01 19.77
C LEU A 120 -1.33 0.00 20.93
N LEU A 121 -0.06 -0.29 20.66
CA LEU A 121 1.00 -0.28 21.69
C LEU A 121 1.61 1.12 21.83
N SER A 122 1.65 1.64 23.07
CA SER A 122 2.37 2.89 23.37
C SER A 122 3.87 2.64 23.29
N ALA A 123 4.58 3.51 22.58
CA ALA A 123 6.00 3.35 22.32
C ALA A 123 6.67 4.70 22.08
N LYS A 124 7.98 4.73 22.27
CA LYS A 124 8.85 5.86 21.97
C LYS A 124 9.79 5.50 20.83
N LEU A 125 10.00 6.43 19.93
CA LEU A 125 10.93 6.29 18.82
C LEU A 125 12.19 7.10 19.13
N LYS A 126 13.29 6.44 19.46
CA LYS A 126 14.59 7.08 19.61
C LYS A 126 15.29 7.12 18.25
N LEU A 127 15.50 8.31 17.69
CA LEU A 127 16.22 8.51 16.44
C LEU A 127 17.74 8.50 16.65
N SER A 128 18.49 8.34 15.56
CA SER A 128 19.96 8.35 15.58
C SER A 128 20.59 9.69 15.97
N ASP A 129 19.82 10.78 15.95
CA ASP A 129 20.22 12.11 16.43
C ASP A 129 19.78 12.38 17.87
N ASP A 130 19.48 11.32 18.63
CA ASP A 130 19.04 11.31 20.03
C ASP A 130 17.67 11.96 20.31
N ARG A 131 16.92 12.42 19.29
CA ARG A 131 15.51 12.80 19.49
C ARG A 131 14.69 11.59 19.92
N ILE A 132 13.84 11.78 20.94
CA ILE A 132 12.89 10.77 21.41
C ILE A 132 11.48 11.27 21.11
N LEU A 133 10.74 10.51 20.32
CA LEU A 133 9.41 10.89 19.85
C LEU A 133 8.35 9.95 20.45
N ASP A 134 7.34 10.52 21.11
CA ASP A 134 6.23 9.74 21.67
C ASP A 134 5.18 9.40 20.61
N GLY A 135 4.67 8.17 20.66
CA GLY A 135 3.64 7.74 19.73
C GLY A 135 3.03 6.38 20.04
N VAL A 136 2.34 5.84 19.05
CA VAL A 136 1.62 4.56 19.16
C VAL A 136 1.91 3.71 17.94
N ILE A 137 2.23 2.44 18.15
CA ILE A 137 2.32 1.46 17.08
C ILE A 137 0.91 1.06 16.66
N LYS A 138 0.56 1.30 15.39
CA LYS A 138 -0.75 1.03 14.79
C LYS A 138 -0.84 -0.32 14.09
N ASP A 139 0.27 -0.80 13.55
CA ASP A 139 0.38 -2.14 12.99
C ASP A 139 1.81 -2.67 13.09
N ILE A 140 1.96 -3.98 13.17
CA ILE A 140 3.25 -4.68 13.29
C ILE A 140 3.30 -5.92 12.39
N SER A 141 4.46 -6.23 11.85
CA SER A 141 4.81 -7.45 11.10
C SER A 141 6.22 -7.89 11.48
N LEU A 142 6.66 -9.07 11.03
CA LEU A 142 8.01 -9.55 11.37
C LEU A 142 9.11 -8.61 10.82
N THR A 143 8.84 -7.88 9.75
CA THR A 143 9.82 -7.02 9.07
C THR A 143 9.57 -5.53 9.23
N GLY A 144 8.48 -5.10 9.87
CA GLY A 144 8.19 -3.67 9.96
C GLY A 144 7.02 -3.27 10.84
N ILE A 145 7.02 -1.99 11.17
CA ILE A 145 6.08 -1.34 12.10
C ILE A 145 5.48 -0.10 11.42
N LYS A 146 4.21 0.20 11.72
CA LYS A 146 3.61 1.52 11.49
C LYS A 146 3.49 2.26 12.83
N PHE A 147 4.24 3.34 12.97
CA PHE A 147 4.25 4.19 14.15
C PHE A 147 3.50 5.49 13.88
N ASP A 148 2.63 5.90 14.81
CA ASP A 148 1.83 7.12 14.74
C ASP A 148 2.41 8.15 15.72
N LEU A 149 3.05 9.17 15.17
CA LEU A 149 3.60 10.31 15.90
C LEU A 149 2.50 11.30 16.22
N LYS A 150 2.45 11.77 17.48
CA LYS A 150 1.46 12.75 17.93
C LYS A 150 1.79 14.20 17.52
N ASP A 151 3.04 14.50 17.18
CA ASP A 151 3.50 15.84 16.83
C ASP A 151 4.09 15.86 15.41
N LYS A 152 3.53 16.73 14.55
CA LYS A 152 3.96 16.91 13.16
C LYS A 152 5.33 17.55 13.04
N THR A 153 5.64 18.51 13.91
CA THR A 153 6.88 19.30 13.84
C THR A 153 8.11 18.41 14.03
N GLN A 154 7.93 17.28 14.71
CA GLN A 154 8.98 16.30 14.98
C GLN A 154 9.15 15.27 13.85
N ALA A 155 8.24 15.25 12.87
CA ALA A 155 8.26 14.31 11.74
C ALA A 155 9.08 14.82 10.54
N GLU A 156 9.57 16.05 10.58
CA GLU A 156 10.37 16.62 9.49
C GLU A 156 11.78 16.00 9.45
N ASN A 157 12.22 15.67 8.23
CA ASN A 157 13.57 15.16 7.93
C ASN A 157 13.96 13.85 8.65
N ILE A 158 13.00 13.06 9.13
CA ILE A 158 13.30 11.78 9.80
C ILE A 158 13.40 10.57 8.84
N LYS A 159 12.97 10.74 7.59
CA LYS A 159 12.98 9.66 6.59
C LYS A 159 14.43 9.24 6.28
N GLY A 160 14.72 7.94 6.36
CA GLY A 160 16.03 7.34 6.16
C GLY A 160 16.89 7.28 7.42
N MET A 161 16.42 7.83 8.55
CA MET A 161 17.15 7.76 9.81
C MET A 161 17.03 6.38 10.44
N GLN A 162 18.13 5.93 11.05
CA GLN A 162 18.14 4.80 11.95
C GLN A 162 17.42 5.17 13.25
N CYS A 163 16.73 4.21 13.85
CA CYS A 163 15.91 4.41 15.03
C CYS A 163 15.87 3.16 15.90
N SER A 164 15.53 3.35 17.17
CA SER A 164 15.21 2.29 18.12
C SER A 164 13.80 2.52 18.67
N ILE A 165 12.94 1.52 18.57
CA ILE A 165 11.59 1.52 19.13
C ILE A 165 11.68 1.02 20.56
N ILE A 166 11.29 1.86 21.52
CA ILE A 166 11.25 1.55 22.95
C ILE A 166 9.78 1.35 23.32
N LEU A 167 9.43 0.15 23.78
CA LEU A 167 8.06 -0.16 24.21
C LEU A 167 7.86 0.18 25.68
N ASP A 168 6.81 0.93 25.99
CA ASP A 168 6.39 1.20 27.36
C ASP A 168 5.67 -0.05 27.92
N SER A 169 6.44 -1.05 28.35
CA SER A 169 5.89 -2.23 29.02
C SER A 169 5.73 -1.94 30.51
N SER A 170 4.49 -1.89 30.98
CA SER A 170 4.18 -1.69 32.40
C SER A 170 4.57 -2.87 33.30
N ASN A 171 5.01 -4.02 32.77
CA ASN A 171 5.38 -5.15 33.64
C ASN A 171 6.34 -6.24 33.14
N ARG A 172 6.96 -6.14 31.94
CA ARG A 172 7.95 -7.14 31.48
C ARG A 172 8.96 -6.47 30.54
N GLN A 173 10.26 -6.54 30.87
CA GLN A 173 11.44 -6.09 30.12
C GLN A 173 11.13 -5.25 28.86
N ALA A 174 11.42 -3.95 28.91
CA ALA A 174 11.42 -3.09 27.72
C ALA A 174 12.33 -3.74 26.67
N LYS A 175 11.73 -4.28 25.60
CA LYS A 175 12.44 -4.78 24.43
C LYS A 175 12.55 -3.63 23.45
N ASP A 176 13.78 -3.31 23.07
CA ASP A 176 14.08 -2.29 22.09
C ASP A 176 14.33 -2.93 20.73
N PHE A 177 13.62 -2.48 19.71
CA PHE A 177 13.82 -2.95 18.34
C PHE A 177 14.53 -1.90 17.51
N LYS A 178 15.62 -2.28 16.84
CA LYS A 178 16.30 -1.38 15.89
C LYS A 178 15.58 -1.39 14.54
N GLY A 179 15.57 -0.25 13.87
CA GLY A 179 14.94 -0.10 12.57
C GLY A 179 15.36 1.15 11.82
N GLU A 180 14.81 1.32 10.62
CA GLU A 180 15.02 2.49 9.77
C GLU A 180 13.67 3.07 9.33
N VAL A 181 13.52 4.40 9.41
CA VAL A 181 12.30 5.08 8.98
C VAL A 181 12.23 5.13 7.46
N CYS A 182 11.47 4.23 6.84
CA CYS A 182 11.41 4.12 5.38
C CYS A 182 10.34 5.00 4.72
N SER A 183 9.32 5.46 5.47
CA SER A 183 8.32 6.39 4.95
C SER A 183 7.72 7.28 6.05
N VAL A 184 7.31 8.48 5.68
CA VAL A 184 6.60 9.44 6.54
C VAL A 184 5.39 9.96 5.76
N LYS A 185 4.20 9.91 6.36
CA LYS A 185 2.95 10.44 5.79
C LYS A 185 2.22 11.25 6.85
N GLU A 186 2.10 12.55 6.63
CA GLU A 186 1.36 13.43 7.52
C GLU A 186 -0.14 13.16 7.48
N HIS A 187 -0.80 13.35 8.61
CA HIS A 187 -2.26 13.34 8.76
C HIS A 187 -2.72 14.54 9.58
N ALA A 188 -3.99 14.65 9.96
CA ALA A 188 -4.51 15.85 10.63
C ALA A 188 -3.84 16.16 11.98
N GLN A 189 -3.52 15.14 12.77
CA GLN A 189 -3.08 15.26 14.17
C GLN A 189 -1.62 14.83 14.38
N GLY A 190 -0.86 14.55 13.33
CA GLY A 190 0.47 13.96 13.47
C GLY A 190 1.01 13.41 12.16
N ALA A 191 1.84 12.37 12.26
CA ALA A 191 2.40 11.70 11.09
C ALA A 191 2.52 10.18 11.30
N TYR A 192 2.26 9.42 10.24
CA TYR A 192 2.57 8.00 10.19
C TYR A 192 3.98 7.76 9.67
N CYS A 193 4.76 7.06 10.48
CA CYS A 193 6.09 6.58 10.13
C CYS A 193 6.04 5.07 9.84
N GLY A 194 6.42 4.70 8.62
CA GLY A 194 6.74 3.30 8.33
C GLY A 194 8.18 3.03 8.73
N ILE A 195 8.38 2.02 9.58
CA ILE A 195 9.70 1.63 10.07
C ILE A 195 9.99 0.21 9.57
N LYS A 196 11.15 0.00 8.94
CA LYS A 196 11.67 -1.32 8.60
C LYS A 196 12.50 -1.82 9.78
N LEU A 197 12.18 -3.00 10.29
CA LEU A 197 12.91 -3.60 11.40
C LEU A 197 14.25 -4.17 10.93
N LEU A 198 15.28 -4.01 11.75
CA LEU A 198 16.60 -4.62 11.61
C LEU A 198 16.82 -5.77 12.62
N ALA A 199 15.86 -5.99 13.52
CA ALA A 199 15.82 -7.15 14.40
C ALA A 199 15.72 -8.46 13.61
N SER A 200 16.15 -9.57 14.20
CA SER A 200 15.98 -10.88 13.55
C SER A 200 14.51 -11.28 13.51
N GLU A 201 14.14 -12.12 12.55
CA GLU A 201 12.76 -12.61 12.47
C GLU A 201 12.40 -13.45 13.71
N GLU A 202 13.35 -14.15 14.32
CA GLU A 202 13.15 -14.95 15.53
C GLU A 202 12.79 -14.09 16.74
N GLU A 203 13.49 -12.97 16.93
CA GLU A 203 13.21 -12.00 18.01
C GLU A 203 11.79 -11.43 17.88
N MET A 204 11.40 -11.09 16.64
CA MET A 204 10.07 -10.57 16.35
C MET A 204 8.98 -11.63 16.49
N LYS A 205 9.23 -12.88 16.09
CA LYS A 205 8.28 -13.99 16.30
C LYS A 205 8.03 -14.23 17.78
N SER A 206 9.07 -14.25 18.61
CA SER A 206 8.93 -14.40 20.06
C SER A 206 8.14 -13.24 20.66
N PHE A 207 8.47 -11.99 20.30
CA PHE A 207 7.73 -10.83 20.76
C PHE A 207 6.25 -10.88 20.33
N MET A 208 5.99 -11.24 19.07
CA MET A 208 4.63 -11.29 18.56
C MET A 208 3.82 -12.42 19.21
N GLY A 209 4.41 -13.58 19.46
CA GLY A 209 3.77 -14.69 20.16
C GLY A 209 3.45 -14.39 21.64
N ASP A 210 4.27 -13.57 22.30
CA ASP A 210 4.04 -13.17 23.70
C ASP A 210 2.95 -12.09 23.85
N HIS A 211 2.72 -11.28 22.81
CA HIS A 211 1.92 -10.05 22.88
C HIS A 211 0.67 -10.00 21.99
N PHE A 212 0.57 -10.87 20.98
CA PHE A 212 -0.56 -10.93 20.07
C PHE A 212 -1.10 -12.36 20.02
N ILE A 213 -2.43 -12.49 20.16
CA ILE A 213 -3.10 -13.75 19.85
C ILE A 213 -3.03 -13.90 18.34
N ASP A 214 -2.46 -15.00 17.88
CA ASP A 214 -2.43 -15.35 16.46
C ASP A 214 -3.89 -15.51 15.97
N PRO A 215 -4.38 -14.66 15.04
CA PRO A 215 -5.73 -14.80 14.50
C PRO A 215 -5.95 -16.15 13.81
N SER A 216 -4.88 -16.81 13.35
CA SER A 216 -4.91 -18.17 12.80
C SER A 216 -5.47 -19.19 13.79
N ILE A 217 -5.35 -18.93 15.10
CA ILE A 217 -5.89 -19.80 16.17
C ILE A 217 -7.41 -19.64 16.29
N LEU A 218 -7.97 -18.51 15.85
CA LEU A 218 -9.42 -18.27 15.87
C LEU A 218 -10.15 -18.85 14.64
N GLU A 219 -9.42 -19.23 13.59
CA GLU A 219 -10.01 -19.80 12.36
C GLU A 219 -10.07 -21.35 12.37
N SER A 220 -9.66 -22.02 13.46
CA SER A 220 -9.68 -23.48 13.57
C SER A 220 -10.86 -24.08 14.36
N GLU A 221 -11.93 -23.31 14.61
CA GLU A 221 -13.17 -23.82 15.22
C GLU A 221 -14.39 -23.53 14.36
N THR A 222 -14.47 -24.23 13.22
CA THR A 222 -15.77 -24.65 12.68
C THR A 222 -15.59 -26.07 12.16
N GLU A 223 -16.03 -27.03 12.98
CA GLU A 223 -16.28 -28.44 12.62
C GLU A 223 -17.29 -28.56 11.46
#